data_AF-A0A3P7J5I7-F1
#
_entry.id   AF-A0A3P7J5I7-F1
#
_cell.length_a   1.000
_cell.length_b   1.000
_cell.length_c   1.000
_cell.angle_alpha   90.00
_cell.angle_beta   90.00
_cell.angle_gamma   90.00
#
_symmetry.space_group_name_H-M   'P 1'
#
loop_
_entity.id
_entity.type
_entity.pdbx_description
1 polymer ?
#
loop_
_entity_poly.entity_id
_entity_poly.type
_entity_poly.pdbx_seq_one_letter_code
_entity_poly.pdbx_strand_id
1 'polypeptide(L)' 'MDGMTMVRSGDEPFMQFDKLKLRNYFPHEIEKLSVLRVTQTRSFDEVGHAIRGGLYDPVLGPVEPRD' A
#
# COMPACT_ATOMS: atom_id res chain seq x y z
N MET A 1 -4.00 -7.93 -32.59
CA MET A 1 -4.96 -7.85 -31.48
C MET A 1 -4.26 -8.44 -30.28
N ASP A 2 -3.50 -7.62 -29.55
CA ASP A 2 -2.82 -8.08 -28.35
C ASP A 2 -3.83 -8.10 -27.23
N GLY A 3 -4.39 -9.29 -27.00
CA GLY A 3 -5.25 -9.55 -25.85
C GLY A 3 -4.42 -9.31 -24.60
N MET A 4 -4.82 -8.34 -23.78
CA MET A 4 -4.28 -8.15 -22.44
C MET A 4 -4.48 -9.46 -21.67
N THR A 5 -3.44 -10.28 -21.59
CA THR A 5 -3.43 -11.47 -20.75
C THR A 5 -3.58 -10.99 -19.32
N MET A 6 -4.79 -11.04 -18.79
CA MET A 6 -5.03 -10.79 -17.37
C MET A 6 -4.40 -11.93 -16.59
N VAL A 7 -3.21 -11.68 -16.02
CA VAL A 7 -2.62 -12.55 -15.00
C VAL A 7 -3.56 -12.52 -13.80
N ARG A 8 -4.10 -13.69 -13.42
CA ARG A 8 -4.90 -13.80 -12.20
C ARG A 8 -3.98 -13.62 -11.01
N SER A 9 -4.46 -12.96 -9.95
CA SER A 9 -3.69 -12.86 -8.71
C SER A 9 -3.33 -14.24 -8.19
N GLY A 10 -2.04 -14.50 -7.97
CA GLY A 10 -1.49 -15.81 -7.61
C GLY A 10 -0.86 -16.60 -8.76
N ASP A 11 -1.11 -16.20 -10.02
CA ASP A 11 -0.50 -16.80 -11.22
C ASP A 11 0.72 -16.01 -11.70
N GLU A 12 1.28 -15.12 -10.87
CA GLU A 12 2.49 -14.37 -11.23
C GLU A 12 3.69 -15.33 -11.41
N PRO A 13 4.49 -15.16 -12.48
CA PRO A 13 5.63 -16.04 -12.72
C PRO A 13 6.66 -15.87 -11.60
N PHE A 14 7.26 -16.99 -11.19
CA PHE A 14 8.39 -16.95 -10.27
C PHE A 14 9.54 -16.11 -10.85
N MET A 15 10.07 -15.18 -10.07
CA MET A 15 11.23 -14.37 -10.43
C MET A 15 12.30 -14.45 -9.33
N GLN A 16 13.54 -14.71 -9.74
CA GLN A 16 14.70 -14.63 -8.85
C GLN A 16 15.26 -13.20 -8.82
N PHE A 17 15.66 -12.72 -7.65
CA PHE A 17 16.36 -11.44 -7.52
C PHE A 17 17.71 -11.47 -8.27
N ASP A 18 17.88 -10.57 -9.26
CA ASP A 18 19.17 -10.36 -9.97
C ASP A 18 20.04 -9.31 -9.25
N LYS A 19 19.50 -8.10 -9.00
CA LYS A 19 20.25 -6.97 -8.44
C LYS A 19 19.41 -6.08 -7.54
N LEU A 20 20.07 -5.40 -6.61
CA LEU A 20 19.51 -4.36 -5.75
C LEU A 20 20.01 -2.98 -6.19
N LYS A 21 19.11 -1.99 -6.28
CA LYS A 21 19.46 -0.58 -6.52
C LYS A 21 19.04 0.27 -5.34
N LEU A 22 19.99 0.99 -4.75
CA LEU A 22 19.73 1.94 -3.67
C LEU A 22 19.53 3.34 -4.26
N ARG A 23 18.48 4.04 -3.80
CA ARG A 23 18.17 5.40 -4.24
C ARG A 23 17.27 6.12 -3.22
N ASN A 24 17.20 7.44 -3.35
CA ASN A 24 16.19 8.26 -2.70
C ASN A 24 15.01 8.47 -3.64
N TYR A 25 13.80 8.60 -3.07
CA TYR A 25 12.61 8.98 -3.82
C TYR A 25 12.50 10.51 -3.91
N PHE A 26 12.07 11.00 -5.08
CA PHE A 26 11.59 12.37 -5.21
C PHE A 26 10.18 12.50 -4.64
N PRO A 27 9.77 13.71 -4.19
CA PRO A 27 8.44 13.92 -3.62
C PRO A 27 7.29 13.42 -4.52
N HIS A 28 7.34 13.68 -5.82
CA HIS A 28 6.32 13.25 -6.77
C HIS A 28 6.29 11.72 -7.01
N GLU A 29 7.37 10.99 -6.72
CA GLU A 29 7.39 9.53 -6.76
C GLU A 29 6.67 8.97 -5.52
N ILE A 30 6.92 9.56 -4.35
CA ILE A 30 6.23 9.21 -3.10
C ILE A 30 4.72 9.40 -3.26
N GLU A 31 4.29 10.52 -3.84
CA GLU A 31 2.88 10.81 -4.10
C GLU A 31 2.21 9.77 -5.01
N LYS A 32 2.92 9.28 -6.03
CA LYS A 32 2.40 8.24 -6.95
C LYS A 32 2.32 6.86 -6.31
N LEU A 33 3.24 6.55 -5.39
CA LEU A 33 3.29 5.27 -4.68
C LEU A 33 2.31 5.21 -3.50
N SER A 34 1.99 6.35 -2.90
CA SER A 34 1.16 6.44 -1.70
C SER A 34 -0.30 6.09 -2.02
N VAL A 35 -0.91 5.23 -1.19
CA VAL A 35 -2.33 4.87 -1.29
C VAL A 35 -3.25 5.84 -0.51
N LEU A 36 -2.67 6.64 0.38
CA LEU A 36 -3.38 7.60 1.22
C LEU A 36 -2.46 8.77 1.58
N ARG A 37 -3.04 9.98 1.61
CA ARG A 37 -2.45 11.13 2.30
C ARG A 37 -2.99 11.19 3.73
N VAL A 38 -2.12 11.06 4.72
CA VAL A 38 -2.50 11.25 6.13
C VAL A 38 -2.80 12.74 6.35
N THR A 39 -4.02 13.04 6.80
CA THR A 39 -4.51 14.41 7.06
C THR A 39 -4.88 14.62 8.51
N GLN A 40 -5.01 13.55 9.30
CA GLN A 40 -5.34 13.59 10.71
C GLN A 40 -4.12 13.20 11.53
N THR A 41 -3.83 13.96 12.58
CA THR A 41 -2.79 13.61 13.57
C THR A 41 -3.30 12.62 14.61
N ARG A 42 -4.62 12.59 14.85
CA ARG A 42 -5.27 11.59 15.70
C ARG A 42 -5.42 10.29 14.91
N SER A 43 -5.16 9.15 15.54
CA SER A 43 -5.22 7.86 14.84
C SER A 43 -6.43 7.01 15.22
N PHE A 44 -7.00 7.23 16.41
CA PHE A 44 -8.14 6.47 16.92
C PHE A 44 -9.24 7.40 17.45
N ASP A 45 -10.49 6.98 17.36
CA ASP A 45 -11.63 7.68 17.96
C ASP A 45 -11.64 7.50 19.49
N GLU A 46 -12.75 7.86 20.16
CA GLU A 46 -12.87 7.77 21.62
C GLU A 46 -13.11 6.34 22.11
N VAL A 47 -13.48 5.44 21.21
CA VAL A 47 -13.83 4.04 21.49
C VAL A 47 -12.68 3.10 21.10
N GLY A 48 -11.64 3.63 20.43
CA GLY A 48 -10.43 2.91 20.05
C GLY A 48 -10.40 2.42 18.60
N HIS A 49 -11.36 2.81 17.76
CA HIS A 49 -11.34 2.45 16.33
C HIS A 49 -10.46 3.40 15.53
N ALA A 50 -9.76 2.86 14.54
CA ALA A 50 -8.94 3.65 13.64
C ALA A 50 -9.80 4.66 12.85
N ILE A 51 -9.33 5.91 12.78
CA ILE A 51 -10.05 6.96 12.04
C ILE A 51 -9.57 7.07 10.60
N ARG A 52 -10.47 7.48 9.71
CA ARG A 52 -10.13 7.74 8.30
C ARG A 52 -9.19 8.93 8.15
N GLY A 53 -8.23 8.82 7.24
CA GLY A 53 -7.20 9.82 7.01
C GLY A 53 -6.17 9.93 8.14
N GLY A 54 -6.23 9.04 9.14
CA GLY A 54 -5.23 8.90 10.21
C GLY A 54 -4.18 7.85 9.85
N LEU A 55 -3.26 7.60 10.80
CA LEU A 55 -2.13 6.70 10.58
C LEU A 55 -2.53 5.22 10.42
N TYR A 56 -3.64 4.80 11.02
CA TYR A 56 -4.12 3.41 10.98
C TYR A 56 -5.34 3.24 10.06
N ASP A 57 -5.50 4.11 9.06
CA ASP A 57 -6.58 3.98 8.10
C ASP A 57 -6.55 2.58 7.44
N PRO A 58 -7.68 1.85 7.41
CA PRO A 58 -7.74 0.49 6.83
C PRO A 58 -7.30 0.39 5.37
N VAL A 59 -7.23 1.49 4.63
CA VAL A 59 -6.68 1.49 3.26
C VAL A 59 -5.18 1.16 3.23
N LEU A 60 -4.47 1.37 4.34
CA LEU A 60 -3.04 1.05 4.48
C LEU A 60 -2.77 -0.44 4.76
N GLY A 61 -3.82 -1.20 5.07
CA GLY A 61 -3.71 -2.62 5.37
C GLY A 61 -4.79 -3.08 6.35
N PRO A 62 -4.95 -4.40 6.52
CA PRO A 62 -5.90 -4.96 7.46
C PRO A 62 -5.57 -4.53 8.90
N VAL A 63 -6.61 -4.13 9.63
CA VAL A 63 -6.51 -3.65 11.03
C VAL A 63 -6.51 -4.80 12.03
N GLU A 64 -7.02 -5.97 11.62
CA GLU A 64 -7.06 -7.19 12.42
C GLU A 64 -6.19 -8.27 11.75
N PRO A 65 -5.51 -9.12 12.53
CA PRO A 65 -4.82 -10.28 12.00
C PRO A 65 -5.82 -11.20 11.29
N ARG A 66 -5.38 -11.80 10.18
CA ARG A 66 -6.10 -12.91 9.55
C ARG A 66 -5.80 -14.17 10.38
N ASP A 67 -6.56 -14.37 11.46
CA ASP A 67 -6.63 -15.66 12.15
C ASP A 67 -7.42 -16.68 11.29
#